data_AF-M2BCY3-F1
#
_entry.id   AF-M2BCY3-F1
#
_cell.length_a   1.000
_cell.length_b   1.000
_cell.length_c   1.000
_cell.angle_alpha   90.00
_cell.angle_beta   90.00
_cell.angle_gamma   90.00
#
_symmetry.space_group_name_H-M   'P 1'
#
loop_
_entity.id
_entity.type
_entity.pdbx_description
1 polymer ?
#
loop_
_entity_poly.entity_id
_entity_poly.type
_entity_poly.pdbx_seq_one_letter_code
_entity_poly.pdbx_strand_id
1 'polypeptide(L)'
;MTFNELVQSAYANAKEKGFYDNWNNQNIGCLLMQIVSELSEAMEAHRQGKYMSFVSLPPNFTLPKMDEIKDTFEVEIADAFIRLASLCGYLNIDIEKFINAKMEYNKLREPLHGKKY
;
A
#
# COMPACT_ATOMS: atom_id res chain seq x y z
N MET A 1 2.07 7.91 -12.14
CA MET A 1 1.21 8.18 -10.98
C MET A 1 2.07 8.79 -9.88
N THR A 2 1.67 9.94 -9.34
CA THR A 2 2.25 10.56 -8.13
C THR A 2 1.61 9.99 -6.86
N PHE A 3 2.15 10.28 -5.67
CA PHE A 3 1.52 9.86 -4.40
C PHE A 3 0.14 10.49 -4.20
N ASN A 4 0.02 11.78 -4.51
CA ASN A 4 -1.27 12.46 -4.46
C ASN A 4 -2.28 11.87 -5.45
N GLU A 5 -1.87 11.51 -6.67
CA GLU A 5 -2.75 10.82 -7.61
C GLU A 5 -3.20 9.46 -7.06
N LEU A 6 -2.30 8.67 -6.46
CA LEU A 6 -2.62 7.40 -5.82
C LEU A 6 -3.66 7.58 -4.70
N VAL A 7 -3.47 8.56 -3.81
CA VAL A 7 -4.41 8.86 -2.71
C VAL A 7 -5.78 9.22 -3.24
N GLN A 8 -5.85 10.12 -4.23
CA GLN A 8 -7.13 10.55 -4.80
C GLN A 8 -7.86 9.38 -5.48
N SER A 9 -7.15 8.60 -6.29
CA SER A 9 -7.75 7.45 -6.98
C SER A 9 -8.18 6.35 -6.01
N ALA A 10 -7.34 5.98 -5.04
CA ALA A 10 -7.64 4.93 -4.07
C ALA A 10 -8.82 5.30 -3.16
N TYR A 11 -8.88 6.55 -2.70
CA TYR A 11 -9.99 7.03 -1.89
C TYR A 11 -11.30 7.13 -2.68
N ALA A 12 -11.25 7.70 -3.90
CA ALA A 12 -12.44 7.83 -4.75
C ALA A 12 -13.05 6.45 -5.07
N ASN A 13 -12.23 5.47 -5.46
CA ASN A 13 -12.68 4.12 -5.75
C ASN A 13 -13.30 3.45 -4.52
N ALA A 14 -12.65 3.54 -3.36
CA ALA A 14 -13.17 2.93 -2.14
C ALA A 14 -14.47 3.60 -1.67
N LYS A 15 -14.59 4.92 -1.83
CA LYS A 15 -15.82 5.66 -1.56
C LYS A 15 -16.96 5.24 -2.49
N GLU A 16 -16.72 5.13 -3.79
CA GLU A 16 -17.72 4.68 -4.77
C GLU A 16 -18.24 3.27 -4.44
N LYS A 17 -17.38 2.41 -3.89
CA LYS A 17 -17.75 1.06 -3.45
C LYS A 17 -18.38 1.01 -2.06
N GLY A 18 -18.59 2.16 -1.41
CA GLY A 18 -19.25 2.29 -0.12
C GLY A 18 -18.44 1.84 1.09
N PHE A 19 -17.12 1.67 0.95
CA PHE A 19 -16.24 1.33 2.08
C PHE A 19 -16.24 2.41 3.18
N TYR A 20 -16.62 3.63 2.82
CA TYR A 20 -16.73 4.77 3.73
C TYR A 20 -18.17 5.24 3.99
N ASP A 21 -19.18 4.42 3.72
CA ASP A 21 -20.59 4.85 3.89
C ASP A 21 -21.18 4.46 5.26
N ASN A 22 -20.61 3.46 5.94
CA ASN A 22 -21.12 2.92 7.21
C ASN A 22 -20.14 3.17 8.36
N TRP A 23 -20.64 3.73 9.46
CA TRP A 23 -19.88 4.01 10.68
C TRP A 23 -19.19 2.77 11.28
N ASN A 24 -19.78 1.58 11.14
CA ASN A 24 -19.17 0.32 11.59
C ASN A 24 -17.90 -0.05 10.80
N ASN A 25 -17.79 0.39 9.54
CA ASN A 25 -16.63 0.15 8.68
C ASN A 25 -15.58 1.28 8.76
N GLN A 26 -15.91 2.40 9.40
CA GLN A 26 -15.08 3.61 9.50
C GLN A 26 -14.24 3.68 10.79
N ASN A 27 -14.27 2.65 11.63
CA ASN A 27 -13.40 2.62 12.79
C ASN A 27 -11.93 2.62 12.32
N ILE A 28 -11.17 3.66 12.67
CA ILE A 28 -9.77 3.82 12.26
C ILE A 28 -8.95 2.59 12.64
N GLY A 29 -9.21 1.99 13.81
CA GLY A 29 -8.57 0.74 14.23
C GLY A 29 -8.86 -0.42 13.27
N CYS A 30 -10.10 -0.57 12.82
CA CYS A 30 -10.45 -1.58 11.81
C CYS A 30 -9.73 -1.33 10.47
N LEU A 31 -9.71 -0.08 9.99
CA LEU A 31 -9.03 0.29 8.74
C LEU A 31 -7.51 0.04 8.84
N LEU A 32 -6.90 0.34 9.98
CA LEU A 32 -5.49 0.03 10.25
C LEU A 32 -5.25 -1.48 10.26
N MET A 33 -6.14 -2.26 10.88
CA MET A 33 -6.01 -3.72 10.90
C MET A 33 -6.19 -4.36 9.53
N GLN A 34 -6.98 -3.78 8.64
CA GLN A 34 -7.05 -4.20 7.24
C GLN A 34 -5.71 -3.99 6.51
N ILE A 35 -4.99 -2.90 6.78
CA ILE A 35 -3.65 -2.71 6.21
C ILE A 35 -2.67 -3.76 6.76
N VAL A 36 -2.77 -4.06 8.06
CA VAL A 36 -1.93 -5.09 8.70
C VAL A 36 -2.22 -6.49 8.15
N SER A 37 -3.47 -6.79 7.75
CA SER A 37 -3.80 -8.08 7.13
C SER A 37 -3.11 -8.24 5.78
N GLU A 38 -3.10 -7.23 4.91
CA GLU A 38 -2.39 -7.34 3.61
C GLU A 38 -0.89 -7.57 3.80
N LEU A 39 -0.28 -6.92 4.81
CA LEU A 39 1.13 -7.17 5.13
C LEU A 39 1.35 -8.60 5.67
N SER A 40 0.35 -9.17 6.34
CA SER A 40 0.38 -10.57 6.79
C SER A 40 0.22 -11.53 5.62
N GLU A 41 -0.60 -11.20 4.63
CA GLU A 41 -0.76 -11.94 3.37
C GLU A 41 0.53 -11.88 2.55
N ALA A 42 1.18 -10.72 2.46
CA ALA A 42 2.51 -10.58 1.85
C ALA A 42 3.55 -11.46 2.57
N MET A 43 3.56 -11.47 3.91
CA MET A 43 4.44 -12.35 4.68
C MET A 43 4.18 -13.83 4.36
N GLU A 44 2.92 -14.23 4.23
CA GLU A 44 2.53 -15.59 3.88
C GLU A 44 2.95 -15.95 2.44
N ALA A 45 2.76 -15.05 1.48
CA ALA A 45 3.24 -15.21 0.12
C ALA A 45 4.77 -15.39 0.07
N HIS A 46 5.51 -14.58 0.83
CA HIS A 46 6.96 -14.75 0.98
C HIS A 46 7.31 -16.12 1.55
N ARG A 47 6.64 -16.56 2.63
CA ARG A 47 6.87 -17.86 3.27
C ARG A 47 6.64 -19.03 2.31
N GLN A 48 5.69 -18.88 1.40
CA GLN A 48 5.37 -19.87 0.36
C GLN A 48 6.26 -19.75 -0.90
N GLY A 49 7.13 -18.74 -0.99
CA GLY A 49 7.92 -18.46 -2.19
C GLY A 49 7.09 -17.96 -3.37
N LYS A 50 5.89 -17.42 -3.12
CA LYS A 50 5.01 -16.84 -4.13
C LYS A 50 5.46 -15.43 -4.50
N TYR A 51 6.37 -15.38 -5.45
CA TYR A 51 6.85 -14.13 -6.05
C TYR A 51 6.47 -14.09 -7.51
N MET A 52 6.25 -12.89 -8.02
CA MET A 52 6.17 -12.70 -9.46
C MET A 52 7.51 -13.10 -10.07
N SER A 53 7.50 -14.05 -11.01
CA SER A 53 8.66 -14.20 -11.87
C SER A 53 8.77 -12.92 -12.68
N PHE A 54 9.74 -12.07 -12.36
CA PHE A 54 10.11 -10.88 -13.15
C PHE A 54 10.68 -11.36 -14.50
N VAL A 55 9.84 -12.00 -15.32
CA VAL A 55 10.05 -12.06 -16.75
C VAL A 55 9.99 -10.59 -17.15
N SER A 56 11.11 -10.02 -17.58
CA SER A 56 11.22 -8.60 -17.95
C SER A 56 9.95 -8.18 -18.63
N LEU A 57 9.18 -7.26 -18.04
CA LEU A 57 7.91 -6.83 -18.61
C LEU A 57 8.23 -6.33 -20.03
N PRO A 58 7.90 -7.06 -21.12
CA PRO A 58 8.10 -6.52 -22.45
C PRO A 58 7.31 -5.22 -22.56
N PRO A 59 7.69 -4.30 -23.45
CA PRO A 59 6.97 -3.04 -23.65
C PRO A 59 5.47 -3.22 -23.98
N ASN A 60 5.05 -4.44 -24.37
CA ASN A 60 3.68 -4.84 -24.65
C ASN A 60 3.12 -5.83 -23.61
N PHE A 61 3.63 -5.84 -22.38
CA PHE A 61 3.13 -6.74 -21.34
C PHE A 61 1.66 -6.45 -21.06
N THR A 62 0.79 -7.34 -21.51
CA THR A 62 -0.52 -7.52 -20.90
C THR A 62 -0.26 -8.05 -19.50
N LEU A 63 -0.67 -7.29 -18.47
CA LEU A 63 -0.74 -7.83 -17.11
C LEU A 63 -1.45 -9.20 -17.19
N PRO A 64 -0.91 -10.26 -16.53
CA PRO A 64 -1.66 -11.49 -16.41
C PRO A 64 -2.99 -11.16 -15.76
N LYS A 65 -4.00 -12.00 -15.97
CA LYS A 65 -5.29 -11.76 -15.29
C LYS A 65 -5.01 -11.63 -13.80
N MET A 66 -5.66 -10.66 -13.14
CA MET A 66 -5.40 -10.39 -11.72
C MET A 66 -5.51 -11.67 -10.87
N ASP A 67 -6.43 -12.57 -11.23
CA ASP A 67 -6.63 -13.88 -10.59
C ASP A 67 -5.39 -14.81 -10.67
N GLU A 68 -4.54 -14.67 -11.68
CA GLU A 68 -3.32 -15.47 -11.87
C GLU A 68 -2.14 -14.98 -11.02
N ILE A 69 -2.16 -13.69 -10.65
CA ILE A 69 -1.11 -13.04 -9.84
C ILE A 69 -1.56 -12.72 -8.42
N LYS A 70 -2.81 -13.03 -8.11
CA LYS A 70 -3.37 -12.93 -6.77
C LYS A 70 -2.53 -13.75 -5.78
N ASP A 71 -2.44 -13.31 -4.53
CA ASP A 71 -1.69 -13.98 -3.46
C ASP A 71 -0.16 -13.99 -3.68
N THR A 72 0.37 -13.17 -4.61
CA THR A 72 1.82 -12.99 -4.79
C THR A 72 2.33 -11.81 -3.96
N PHE A 73 3.59 -11.91 -3.50
CA PHE A 73 4.19 -10.93 -2.60
C PHE A 73 4.03 -9.48 -3.09
N GLU A 74 4.29 -9.23 -4.37
CA GLU A 74 4.22 -7.90 -4.96
C GLU A 74 2.78 -7.34 -4.99
N VAL A 75 1.78 -8.20 -5.20
CA VAL A 75 0.37 -7.82 -5.22
C VAL A 75 -0.12 -7.46 -3.82
N GLU A 76 0.20 -8.29 -2.82
CA GLU A 76 -0.21 -8.04 -1.43
C GLU A 76 0.45 -6.76 -0.86
N ILE A 77 1.71 -6.49 -1.25
CA ILE A 77 2.36 -5.21 -0.93
C ILE A 77 1.64 -4.04 -1.61
N ALA A 78 1.23 -4.17 -2.87
CA ALA A 78 0.48 -3.13 -3.56
C ALA A 78 -0.88 -2.87 -2.89
N ASP A 79 -1.57 -3.91 -2.43
CA ASP A 79 -2.83 -3.77 -1.69
C ASP A 79 -2.64 -3.01 -0.37
N ALA A 80 -1.55 -3.27 0.36
CA ALA A 80 -1.19 -2.47 1.54
C ALA A 80 -1.00 -0.99 1.22
N PHE A 81 -0.32 -0.65 0.12
CA PHE A 81 -0.16 0.75 -0.33
C PHE A 81 -1.49 1.39 -0.71
N ILE A 82 -2.36 0.67 -1.43
CA ILE A 82 -3.67 1.16 -1.84
C ILE A 82 -4.53 1.45 -0.61
N ARG A 83 -4.55 0.56 0.38
CA ARG A 83 -5.30 0.77 1.63
C ARG A 83 -4.77 1.93 2.45
N LEU A 84 -3.45 2.08 2.55
CA LEU A 84 -2.82 3.25 3.17
C LEU A 84 -3.21 4.54 2.46
N ALA A 85 -3.14 4.57 1.13
CA ALA A 85 -3.49 5.73 0.35
C ALA A 85 -4.97 6.10 0.48
N SER A 86 -5.86 5.09 0.45
CA SER A 86 -7.30 5.26 0.66
C SER A 86 -7.60 5.83 2.05
N LEU A 87 -6.93 5.31 3.10
CA LEU A 87 -7.03 5.83 4.46
C LEU A 87 -6.56 7.29 4.56
N CYS A 88 -5.44 7.64 3.93
CA CYS A 88 -4.96 9.03 3.88
C CYS A 88 -5.98 9.95 3.21
N GLY A 89 -6.59 9.54 2.11
CA GLY A 89 -7.63 10.32 1.42
C GLY A 89 -8.89 10.48 2.28
N TYR A 90 -9.32 9.41 2.96
CA TYR A 90 -10.45 9.45 3.90
C TYR A 90 -10.20 10.42 5.07
N LEU A 91 -8.99 10.43 5.62
CA LEU A 91 -8.59 11.33 6.72
C LEU A 91 -8.14 12.73 6.25
N ASN A 92 -8.16 12.99 4.94
CA ASN A 92 -7.66 14.23 4.33
C ASN A 92 -6.21 14.57 4.74
N ILE A 93 -5.33 13.56 4.73
CA ILE A 93 -3.91 13.68 5.07
C ILE A 93 -3.09 13.89 3.79
N ASP A 94 -2.35 14.99 3.73
CA ASP A 94 -1.31 15.24 2.71
C ASP A 94 -0.07 14.39 3.00
N ILE A 95 -0.17 13.10 2.71
CA ILE A 95 0.87 12.12 3.02
C ILE A 95 2.18 12.39 2.27
N GLU A 96 2.10 12.96 1.06
CA GLU A 96 3.27 13.29 0.26
C GLU A 96 4.15 14.34 0.96
N LYS A 97 3.54 15.38 1.54
CA LYS A 97 4.26 16.37 2.36
C LYS A 97 4.93 15.75 3.58
N PHE A 98 4.26 14.85 4.29
CA PHE A 98 4.82 14.16 5.45
C PHE A 98 5.96 13.20 5.07
N ILE A 99 5.82 12.46 3.96
CA ILE A 99 6.87 11.59 3.43
C ILE A 99 8.10 12.42 3.08
N ASN A 100 7.93 13.51 2.32
CA ASN A 100 9.04 14.38 1.91
C ASN A 100 9.77 14.96 3.13
N ALA A 101 9.03 15.51 4.10
CA ALA A 101 9.61 16.02 5.33
C ALA A 101 10.35 14.93 6.12
N LYS A 102 9.80 13.71 6.18
CA LYS A 102 10.41 12.58 6.90
C LYS A 102 11.68 12.07 6.21
N MET A 103 11.69 12.04 4.89
CA MET A 103 12.84 11.65 4.08
C MET A 103 14.00 12.63 4.26
N GLU A 104 13.73 13.94 4.20
CA GLU A 104 14.75 14.96 4.49
C GLU A 104 15.29 14.84 5.91
N TYR A 105 14.41 14.63 6.89
CA TYR A 105 14.84 14.41 8.28
C TYR A 105 15.72 13.15 8.41
N ASN A 106 15.40 12.04 7.74
CA ASN A 106 16.18 10.80 7.83
C ASN A 106 17.58 10.94 7.22
N LYS A 107 17.77 11.79 6.20
CA LYS A 107 19.11 12.09 5.63
C LYS A 107 20.05 12.73 6.65
N LEU A 108 19.51 13.43 7.64
CA LEU A 108 20.26 14.10 8.69
C LEU A 108 20.63 13.17 9.86
N ARG A 109 20.14 11.93 9.87
CA ARG A 109 20.34 11.01 11.00
C ARG A 109 21.65 10.26 10.85
N GLU A 110 22.26 9.94 11.98
CA GLU A 110 23.40 9.04 12.03
C GLU A 110 23.05 7.68 11.41
N PRO A 111 24.04 6.94 10.88
CA PRO A 111 23.83 5.60 10.32
C PRO A 111 23.01 4.71 11.26
N LEU A 112 21.99 4.04 10.70
CA LEU A 112 21.03 3.18 11.41
C LEU A 112 20.26 3.88 12.55
N HIS A 113 20.34 5.20 12.66
CA HIS A 113 19.80 5.96 13.79
C HIS A 113 20.32 5.44 15.14
N GLY A 114 21.56 4.94 15.18
CA GLY A 114 22.17 4.32 16.35
C GLY A 114 21.66 2.90 16.67
N LYS A 115 20.88 2.27 15.78
CA LYS A 115 20.46 0.87 15.92
C LYS A 115 21.54 -0.09 15.44
N LYS A 116 21.50 -1.33 15.94
CA LYS A 116 22.40 -2.41 15.51
C LYS A 116 22.00 -3.02 14.16
N TYR A 117 20.77 -2.79 13.73
CA TYR A 117 20.16 -3.21 12.47
C TYR A 117 18.92 -2.33 12.21
#